data_AF-A0A6J5GAW4-F1
#
_entry.id   AF-A0A6J5GAW4-F1
#
_cell.length_a   1.000
_cell.length_b   1.000
_cell.length_c   1.000
_cell.angle_alpha   90.00
_cell.angle_beta   90.00
_cell.angle_gamma   90.00
#
_symmetry.space_group_name_H-M   'P 1'
#
loop_
_entity.id
_entity.type
_entity.pdbx_description
1 polymer ?
#
loop_
_entity_poly.entity_id
_entity_poly.type
_entity_poly.pdbx_seq_one_letter_code
_entity_poly.pdbx_strand_id
1 'polypeptide(L)'
;MVENDDVLMHLQSLLRDGSTTRIASCRVSTPLQNPWGRAYRLVEWTTLLDDDARRQVVPAESSALDIARLVAEHVPGRRILLNGETVDAERPRTRRRSRSRANAGTSAHIAG
;
A
#
# COMPACT_ATOMS: atom_id res chain seq x y z
N MET A 1 -12.80 16.92 -9.05
CA MET A 1 -12.70 15.45 -9.12
C MET A 1 -11.66 15.08 -8.07
N VAL A 2 -11.83 14.03 -7.26
CA VAL A 2 -10.76 13.63 -6.32
C VAL A 2 -9.64 13.01 -7.14
N GLU A 3 -8.47 13.64 -7.16
CA GLU A 3 -7.30 13.11 -7.83
C GLU A 3 -6.45 12.29 -6.86
N ASN A 4 -5.88 11.19 -7.34
CA ASN A 4 -5.05 10.31 -6.52
C ASN A 4 -3.84 11.07 -5.94
N ASP A 5 -3.29 12.00 -6.72
CA ASP A 5 -2.11 12.78 -6.35
C ASP A 5 -2.40 13.75 -5.19
N ASP A 6 -3.59 14.35 -5.16
CA ASP A 6 -4.03 15.20 -4.04
C ASP A 6 -4.12 14.42 -2.73
N VAL A 7 -4.68 13.21 -2.80
CA VAL A 7 -4.79 12.32 -1.64
C VAL A 7 -3.40 11.92 -1.14
N LEU A 8 -2.49 11.55 -2.05
CA LEU A 8 -1.12 11.22 -1.71
C LEU A 8 -0.36 12.40 -1.10
N MET A 9 -0.56 13.62 -1.63
CA MET A 9 0.01 14.84 -1.07
C MET A 9 -0.45 15.05 0.38
N HIS A 10 -1.76 14.96 0.64
CA HIS A 10 -2.30 15.07 2.00
C HIS A 10 -1.77 13.97 2.93
N LEU A 11 -1.70 12.73 2.46
CA LEU A 11 -1.15 11.61 3.22
C LEU A 11 0.31 11.84 3.60
N GLN A 12 1.13 12.31 2.65
CA GLN A 12 2.52 12.65 2.93
C GLN A 12 2.61 13.77 3.98
N SER A 13 1.71 14.74 3.97
CA SER A 13 1.67 15.79 5.00
C SER A 13 1.28 15.24 6.37
N LEU A 14 0.25 14.39 6.45
CA LEU A 14 -0.28 13.84 7.70
C LEU A 14 0.68 12.84 8.36
N LEU A 15 1.45 12.10 7.56
CA LEU A 15 2.29 10.99 8.05
C LEU A 15 3.76 11.38 8.28
N ARG A 16 4.13 12.65 8.05
CA ARG A 16 5.51 13.18 8.23
C ARG A 16 6.04 13.04 9.66
N ASP A 17 5.16 13.00 10.66
CA ASP A 17 5.53 13.10 12.08
C ASP A 17 5.72 11.73 12.79
N GLY A 18 6.23 10.73 12.09
CA GLY A 18 6.71 9.49 12.74
C GLY A 18 5.72 8.34 12.79
N SER A 19 4.68 8.35 11.95
CA SER A 19 3.90 7.13 11.70
C SER A 19 4.81 6.06 11.06
N THR A 20 4.81 4.85 11.64
CA THR A 20 5.54 3.70 11.10
C THR A 20 4.95 3.19 9.78
N THR A 21 3.75 3.64 9.44
CA THR A 21 3.00 3.24 8.25
C THR A 21 3.15 4.28 7.14
N ARG A 22 4.21 4.17 6.35
CA ARG A 22 4.31 4.95 5.11
C ARG A 22 3.47 4.30 4.02
N ILE A 23 2.57 5.08 3.42
CA ILE A 23 1.75 4.65 2.29
C ILE A 23 2.64 4.55 1.04
N ALA A 24 2.58 3.40 0.35
CA ALA A 24 3.33 3.14 -0.88
C ALA A 24 2.53 3.57 -2.11
N SER A 25 1.23 3.28 -2.11
CA SER A 25 0.29 3.75 -3.14
C SER A 25 -1.09 3.95 -2.53
N CYS A 26 -1.86 4.86 -3.12
CA CYS A 26 -3.26 5.10 -2.79
C CYS A 26 -4.01 5.38 -4.09
N ARG A 27 -5.13 4.68 -4.31
CA ARG A 27 -5.97 4.82 -5.49
C ARG A 27 -7.42 5.02 -5.06
N VAL A 28 -8.08 5.97 -5.70
CA VAL A 28 -9.49 6.27 -5.49
C VAL A 28 -10.24 6.00 -6.78
N SER A 29 -11.32 5.24 -6.72
CA SER A 29 -12.18 4.99 -7.87
C SER A 29 -12.91 6.27 -8.29
N THR A 30 -13.44 6.27 -9.52
CA THR A 30 -14.55 7.15 -9.88
C THR A 30 -15.77 6.87 -8.97
N PRO A 31 -16.72 7.82 -8.85
CA PRO A 31 -17.95 7.57 -8.12
C PRO A 31 -18.71 6.36 -8.72
N LEU A 32 -19.05 5.41 -7.85
CA LEU A 32 -19.87 4.26 -8.16
C LEU A 32 -21.28 4.49 -7.62
N GLN A 33 -22.29 4.13 -8.40
CA GLN A 33 -23.69 4.20 -7.97
C GLN A 33 -24.05 2.97 -7.15
N ASN A 34 -24.65 3.18 -5.97
CA ASN A 34 -25.21 2.09 -5.18
C ASN A 34 -26.69 1.90 -5.60
N PRO A 35 -27.12 0.68 -5.96
CA PRO A 35 -28.50 0.40 -6.40
C PRO A 35 -29.58 0.75 -5.36
N TRP A 36 -29.24 0.82 -4.07
CA TRP A 36 -30.19 1.12 -2.99
C TRP A 36 -29.71 2.24 -2.05
N GLY A 37 -28.73 3.05 -2.47
CA GLY A 37 -28.10 3.98 -1.56
C GLY A 37 -27.38 5.13 -2.24
N ARG A 38 -26.60 5.85 -1.44
CA ARG A 38 -25.80 6.98 -1.92
C ARG A 38 -24.62 6.46 -2.75
N ALA A 39 -24.20 7.27 -3.72
CA ALA A 39 -22.98 7.01 -4.47
C ALA A 39 -21.77 6.96 -3.54
N TYR A 40 -20.79 6.14 -3.89
CA TYR A 40 -19.59 5.91 -3.08
C TYR A 40 -18.33 5.85 -3.94
N ARG A 41 -17.18 5.85 -3.30
CA ARG A 41 -15.87 5.56 -3.91
C ARG A 41 -15.20 4.42 -3.17
N LEU A 42 -14.42 3.63 -3.90
CA LEU A 42 -13.51 2.66 -3.33
C LEU A 42 -12.13 3.29 -3.20
N VAL A 43 -11.58 3.27 -2.00
CA VAL A 43 -10.20 3.69 -1.70
C VAL A 43 -9.39 2.43 -1.47
N GLU A 44 -8.29 2.27 -2.21
CA GLU A 44 -7.35 1.15 -2.07
C GLU A 44 -5.95 1.69 -1.81
N TRP A 45 -5.24 1.13 -0.82
CA TRP A 45 -3.87 1.53 -0.51
C TRP A 45 -3.00 0.38 -0.03
N THR A 46 -1.70 0.56 -0.22
CA THR A 46 -0.64 -0.36 0.24
C THR A 46 0.35 0.42 1.10
N THR A 47 1.14 -0.28 1.90
CA THR A 47 2.15 0.34 2.76
C THR A 47 3.53 -0.10 2.31
N LEU A 48 4.57 0.69 2.60
CA LEU A 48 5.95 0.29 2.27
C LEU A 48 6.41 -0.97 3.01
N LEU A 49 5.70 -1.37 4.06
CA LEU A 49 6.01 -2.56 4.87
C LEU A 49 5.20 -3.80 4.44
N ASP A 50 4.15 -3.61 3.66
CA ASP A 50 3.18 -4.64 3.33
C ASP A 50 2.46 -4.27 2.03
N ASP A 51 2.69 -5.08 1.01
CA ASP A 51 2.14 -4.94 -0.35
C ASP A 51 0.67 -5.34 -0.42
N ASP A 52 0.10 -5.94 0.63
CA ASP A 52 -1.30 -6.31 0.63
C ASP A 52 -2.21 -5.09 0.67
N ALA A 53 -3.10 -5.04 -0.32
CA ALA A 53 -4.00 -3.92 -0.55
C ALA A 53 -5.10 -3.88 0.52
N ARG A 54 -5.16 -2.75 1.22
CA ARG A 54 -6.26 -2.38 2.12
C ARG A 54 -7.32 -1.65 1.32
N ARG A 55 -8.59 -1.87 1.66
CA ARG A 55 -9.73 -1.29 0.94
C ARG A 55 -10.75 -0.72 1.90
N GLN A 56 -11.27 0.44 1.56
CA GLN A 56 -12.36 1.07 2.30
C GLN A 56 -13.32 1.79 1.36
N VAL A 57 -14.61 1.70 1.65
CA VAL A 57 -15.66 2.44 0.95
C VAL A 57 -15.88 3.76 1.65
N VAL A 58 -15.95 4.85 0.88
CA VAL A 58 -16.21 6.21 1.36
C VAL A 58 -17.36 6.84 0.57
N PRO A 59 -18.09 7.82 1.12
CA PRO A 59 -19.05 8.60 0.36
C PRO A 59 -18.43 9.23 -0.91
N ALA A 60 -19.20 9.35 -1.99
CA ALA A 60 -18.69 9.89 -3.25
C ALA A 60 -18.24 11.35 -3.18
N GLU A 61 -18.80 12.10 -2.24
CA GLU A 61 -18.52 13.50 -1.95
C GLU A 61 -17.34 13.73 -1.00
N SER A 62 -16.71 12.67 -0.46
CA SER A 62 -15.55 12.80 0.42
C SER A 62 -14.42 13.57 -0.28
N SER A 63 -13.84 14.55 0.42
CA SER A 63 -12.72 15.31 -0.10
C SER A 63 -11.42 14.49 -0.08
N ALA A 64 -10.41 14.94 -0.83
CA ALA A 64 -9.09 14.30 -0.81
C ALA A 64 -8.48 14.27 0.61
N LEU A 65 -8.68 15.33 1.38
CA LEU A 65 -8.21 15.44 2.76
C LEU A 65 -8.96 14.47 3.70
N ASP A 66 -10.28 14.33 3.56
CA ASP A 66 -11.06 13.39 4.37
C ASP A 66 -10.62 11.95 4.12
N ILE A 67 -10.40 11.60 2.84
CA ILE A 67 -9.89 10.29 2.45
C ILE A 67 -8.48 10.08 3.04
N ALA A 68 -7.60 11.07 2.94
CA ALA A 68 -6.26 10.98 3.50
C ALA A 68 -6.26 10.79 5.02
N ARG A 69 -7.13 11.48 5.76
CA ARG A 69 -7.29 11.28 7.21
C ARG A 69 -7.74 9.87 7.54
N LEU A 70 -8.77 9.39 6.84
CA LEU A 70 -9.29 8.02 7.01
C LEU A 70 -8.20 6.96 6.77
N VAL A 71 -7.38 7.14 5.73
CA VAL A 71 -6.27 6.23 5.44
C VAL A 71 -5.15 6.35 6.48
N ALA A 72 -4.84 7.57 6.96
CA ALA A 72 -3.82 7.80 7.98
C ALA A 72 -4.19 7.25 9.36
N GLU A 73 -5.48 7.31 9.72
CA GLU A 73 -6.02 6.78 10.98
C GLU A 73 -6.20 5.25 10.96
N HIS A 74 -6.03 4.62 9.79
CA HIS A 74 -6.19 3.18 9.66
C HIS A 74 -5.12 2.44 10.48
N VAL A 75 -5.58 1.79 11.56
CA VAL A 75 -4.78 0.84 12.33
C VAL A 75 -4.99 -0.55 11.74
N PRO A 76 -3.94 -1.21 11.19
CA PRO A 76 -4.07 -2.56 10.67
C PRO A 76 -4.59 -3.52 11.76
N GLY A 77 -5.73 -4.15 11.51
CA GLY A 77 -6.29 -5.19 12.38
C GLY A 77 -5.65 -6.56 12.16
N ARG A 78 -6.18 -7.58 12.84
CA ARG A 78 -5.85 -8.98 12.52
C ARG A 78 -6.47 -9.34 11.18
N ARG A 79 -5.67 -9.90 10.26
CA ARG A 79 -6.19 -10.49 9.02
C ARG A 79 -7.05 -11.69 9.36
N ILE A 80 -8.29 -11.70 8.86
CA ILE A 80 -9.10 -12.91 8.85
C ILE A 80 -8.68 -13.68 7.61
N LEU A 81 -8.02 -14.81 7.83
CA LEU A 81 -7.70 -15.72 6.75
C LEU A 81 -8.97 -16.45 6.34
N LEU A 82 -9.25 -16.46 5.05
CA LEU A 82 -10.34 -17.28 4.51
C LEU A 82 -9.95 -18.76 4.56
N ASN A 83 -10.93 -19.65 4.63
CA ASN A 83 -10.67 -21.09 4.70
C ASN A 83 -9.80 -21.54 3.51
N GLY A 84 -8.59 -22.04 3.81
CA GLY A 84 -7.63 -22.48 2.80
C GLY A 84 -6.54 -21.46 2.45
N GLU A 85 -6.62 -20.23 2.94
CA GLU A 85 -5.47 -19.31 2.93
C GLU A 85 -4.42 -19.84 3.90
N THR A 86 -3.21 -20.06 3.40
CA THR A 86 -2.07 -20.37 4.27
C THR A 86 -1.79 -19.15 5.13
N VAL A 87 -1.64 -19.35 6.44
CA VAL A 87 -0.98 -18.34 7.28
C VAL A 87 0.43 -18.27 6.72
N ASP A 88 0.70 -17.32 5.81
CA ASP A 88 2.08 -17.01 5.46
C ASP A 88 2.71 -16.58 6.79
N ALA A 89 3.46 -17.50 7.39
CA ALA A 89 4.14 -17.29 8.65
C ALA A 89 4.89 -15.97 8.49
N GLU A 90 4.50 -14.96 9.29
CA GLU A 90 4.97 -13.58 9.22
C GLU A 90 6.36 -13.57 8.59
N ARG A 91 6.44 -13.21 7.29
CA ARG A 91 7.71 -13.29 6.57
C ARG A 91 8.69 -12.53 7.46
N PRO A 92 9.72 -13.18 8.02
CA PRO A 92 10.52 -12.56 9.06
C PRO A 92 10.97 -11.22 8.51
N ARG A 93 10.82 -10.14 9.29
CA ARG A 93 11.24 -8.77 8.94
C ARG A 93 12.71 -8.80 8.55
N THR A 94 13.02 -9.24 7.33
CA THR A 94 14.39 -9.42 6.87
C THR A 94 14.85 -8.03 6.51
N ARG A 95 15.49 -7.40 7.50
CA ARG A 95 16.53 -6.38 7.35
C ARG A 95 17.22 -6.64 6.02
N ARG A 96 16.88 -5.84 5.01
CA ARG A 96 17.30 -6.04 3.62
C ARG A 96 18.81 -6.02 3.61
N ARG A 97 19.42 -7.21 3.64
CA ARG A 97 20.86 -7.41 3.50
C ARG A 97 21.26 -6.72 2.21
N SER A 98 22.18 -5.77 2.33
CA SER A 98 22.97 -5.21 1.25
C SER A 98 23.38 -6.37 0.34
N ARG A 99 22.87 -6.41 -0.89
CA ARG A 99 23.37 -7.37 -1.88
C ARG A 99 24.77 -6.89 -2.28
N SER A 100 25.79 -7.37 -1.56
CA SER A 100 27.17 -7.35 -2.06
C SER A 100 27.21 -8.27 -3.28
N ARG A 101 27.40 -7.67 -4.45
CA ARG A 101 27.72 -8.40 -5.67
C ARG A 101 29.14 -8.90 -5.51
N ALA A 102 29.33 -10.20 -5.33
CA ALA A 102 30.64 -10.83 -5.30
C ALA A 102 30.62 -12.14 -6.11
N ASN A 103 31.71 -12.31 -6.87
CA ASN A 103 32.21 -13.49 -7.56
C ASN A 103 31.48 -13.96 -8.83
N ALA A 104 32.16 -14.51 -9.84
CA ALA A 104 33.58 -14.78 -10.11
C ALA A 104 33.68 -14.95 -11.65
N GLY A 105 34.72 -14.46 -12.31
CA GLY A 105 35.88 -15.29 -12.63
C GLY A 105 35.57 -16.29 -13.76
N THR A 106 35.84 -15.90 -15.00
CA THR A 106 36.05 -16.88 -16.07
C THR A 106 37.31 -16.47 -16.81
N SER A 107 38.40 -17.16 -16.47
CA SER A 107 39.67 -17.13 -17.16
C SER A 107 39.56 -18.08 -18.35
N ALA A 108 39.81 -17.60 -19.56
CA ALA A 108 39.95 -18.45 -20.74
C ALA A 108 41.26 -18.05 -21.44
N HIS A 109 42.32 -18.78 -21.09
CA HIS A 109 43.44 -19.02 -21.99
C HIS A 109 43.12 -20.31 -22.76
N ILE A 110 43.38 -20.34 -24.07
CA ILE A 110 44.15 -21.36 -24.79
C ILE A 110 44.43 -20.82 -26.19
N ALA A 111 45.70 -20.96 -26.59
CA ALA A 111 46.30 -20.53 -27.83
C ALA A 111 45.99 -21.48 -29.00
N GLY A 112 46.12 -20.93 -30.21
CA GLY A 112 46.32 -21.61 -31.49
C GLY A 112 47.00 -20.65 -32.43
#